data_AF-V9L5V4-F1
#
_entry.id   AF-V9L5V4-F1
#
_cell.length_a   1.000
_cell.length_b   1.000
_cell.length_c   1.000
_cell.angle_alpha   90.00
_cell.angle_beta   90.00
_cell.angle_gamma   90.00
#
_symmetry.space_group_name_H-M   'P 1'
#
loop_
_entity.id
_entity.type
_entity.pdbx_description
1 polymer ?
#
loop_
_entity_poly.entity_id
_entity_poly.type
_entity_poly.pdbx_seq_one_letter_code
_entity_poly.pdbx_strand_id
1 'polypeptide(L)'
;AQSFQPTCLHDLFAFHFLQEPSLVPGDGHAGGAAGWRTRTFESTRDWQSELERTSAQGWRLSLANQRFEMSPSLAQCVVVPRPISETDIKTAFAHFTDGRIPRWQWHHPRGGDLLRMSQFQSHSCPDREAVSKLEDLMYGNHQKLVIADLTDDLPNPTEIQAAYVRLRSLCVAESPATLKESDDKWLSTLETTRWLEFVRLCLRKAGVLSALLANHSLTVILQESDDRDLSCLISSLLQVMLDPECRTLAGFQALIQKEWVVGGHRFTDRLNPLQHSHKDESPIFLLFLDCVWQLVETDPTLFEFTDTYLIVLQDSSQLLLFGTFLFNSQRERERSQQVRARGRQREREK
;
A
#
# COMPACT_ATOMS: atom_id res chain seq x y z
N ALA A 1 -2.05 -12.51 36.62
CA ALA A 1 -1.20 -11.68 35.75
C ALA A 1 -2.03 -10.50 35.28
N GLN A 2 -1.65 -9.26 35.59
CA GLN A 2 -2.31 -8.09 35.00
C GLN A 2 -2.14 -8.18 33.49
N SER A 3 -3.23 -8.15 32.75
CA SER A 3 -3.19 -8.10 31.29
C SER A 3 -2.44 -6.83 30.89
N PHE A 4 -1.24 -6.98 30.35
CA PHE A 4 -0.51 -5.86 29.76
C PHE A 4 -1.24 -5.47 28.47
N GLN A 5 -2.23 -4.59 28.59
CA GLN A 5 -2.82 -3.93 27.43
C GLN A 5 -1.90 -2.75 27.08
N PRO A 6 -1.26 -2.77 25.90
CA PRO A 6 -0.39 -1.67 25.49
C PRO A 6 -1.21 -0.38 25.39
N THR A 7 -0.72 0.70 25.98
CA THR A 7 -1.41 2.01 25.98
C THR A 7 -0.89 2.93 24.87
N CYS A 8 0.29 2.64 24.34
CA CYS A 8 0.86 3.33 23.19
C CYS A 8 1.66 2.36 22.30
N LEU A 9 1.96 2.79 21.06
CA LEU A 9 2.73 1.95 20.12
C LEU A 9 4.08 1.50 20.69
N HIS A 10 4.71 2.31 21.54
CA HIS A 10 6.01 1.99 22.15
C HIS A 10 5.95 0.83 23.14
N ASP A 11 4.76 0.46 23.62
CA ASP A 11 4.54 -0.68 24.52
C ASP A 11 4.42 -2.01 23.75
N LEU A 12 4.43 -1.97 22.40
CA LEU A 12 4.25 -3.16 21.57
C LEU A 12 5.51 -4.03 21.51
N PHE A 13 5.32 -5.34 21.38
CA PHE A 13 6.41 -6.33 21.32
C PHE A 13 7.45 -6.01 20.25
N ALA A 14 7.09 -5.43 19.11
CA ALA A 14 8.05 -5.01 18.08
C ALA A 14 9.09 -3.99 18.57
N PHE A 15 8.79 -3.23 19.63
CA PHE A 15 9.74 -2.32 20.25
C PHE A 15 10.60 -2.99 21.33
N HIS A 16 10.15 -4.12 21.88
CA HIS A 16 10.87 -4.93 22.87
C HIS A 16 11.57 -6.16 22.29
N PHE A 17 11.25 -6.54 21.06
CA PHE A 17 11.88 -7.64 20.35
C PHE A 17 13.34 -7.24 20.08
N LEU A 18 14.20 -7.62 21.02
CA LEU A 18 15.64 -7.58 20.89
C LEU A 18 16.01 -8.63 19.84
N GLN A 19 15.96 -8.23 18.58
CA GLN A 19 16.63 -9.00 17.55
C GLN A 19 18.12 -8.86 17.83
N GLU A 20 18.78 -9.95 18.21
CA GLU A 20 20.24 -9.95 18.22
C GLU A 20 20.71 -9.45 16.84
N PRO A 21 21.62 -8.46 16.77
CA PRO A 21 22.09 -7.93 15.49
C PRO A 21 22.79 -8.98 14.61
N SER A 22 23.05 -10.19 15.13
CA SER A 22 23.53 -11.37 14.41
C SER A 22 22.48 -12.01 13.47
N LEU A 23 21.19 -11.75 13.68
CA LEU A 23 20.08 -12.33 12.91
C LEU A 23 19.42 -11.35 11.94
N VAL A 24 19.82 -10.08 11.99
CA VAL A 24 19.54 -9.12 10.92
C VAL A 24 20.68 -9.29 9.90
N PRO A 25 20.41 -9.53 8.60
CA PRO A 25 21.45 -9.40 7.59
C PRO A 25 21.86 -7.91 7.56
N GLY A 26 22.83 -7.57 8.40
CA GLY A 26 23.37 -6.23 8.51
C GLY A 26 24.00 -5.81 7.19
N ASP A 27 23.99 -4.50 6.96
CA ASP A 27 24.71 -3.78 5.89
C ASP A 27 26.25 -3.89 5.97
N GLY A 28 26.78 -5.05 6.37
CA GLY A 28 28.21 -5.27 6.52
C GLY A 28 28.59 -6.73 6.33
N HIS A 29 29.16 -7.03 5.15
CA HIS A 29 30.15 -8.08 4.90
C HIS A 29 29.94 -9.44 5.60
N ALA A 30 28.85 -10.14 5.26
CA ALA A 30 28.77 -11.58 5.44
C ALA A 30 28.89 -12.27 4.08
N GLY A 31 30.09 -12.78 3.78
CA GLY A 31 30.28 -13.78 2.73
C GLY A 31 29.57 -15.06 3.16
N GLY A 32 28.54 -15.48 2.41
CA GLY A 32 27.84 -16.73 2.70
C GLY A 32 26.36 -16.83 2.32
N ALA A 33 25.83 -15.98 1.43
CA ALA A 33 24.69 -16.26 0.54
C ALA A 33 24.45 -14.99 -0.29
N ALA A 34 24.93 -14.96 -1.54
CA ALA A 34 24.37 -14.00 -2.48
C ALA A 34 22.91 -14.39 -2.72
N GLY A 35 21.92 -13.52 -2.44
CA GLY A 35 20.66 -13.67 -3.19
C GLY A 35 19.33 -13.14 -2.65
N TRP A 36 19.17 -12.62 -1.42
CA TRP A 36 17.84 -12.13 -1.03
C TRP A 36 17.86 -10.88 -0.15
N ARG A 37 17.67 -9.72 -0.77
CA ARG A 37 17.41 -8.46 -0.06
C ARG A 37 16.14 -7.84 -0.63
N THR A 38 15.10 -7.74 0.20
CA THR A 38 13.86 -7.03 -0.12
C THR A 38 14.14 -5.55 -0.30
N ARG A 39 13.65 -4.96 -1.40
CA ARG A 39 13.70 -3.51 -1.62
C ARG A 39 12.68 -2.83 -0.71
N THR A 40 13.14 -1.95 0.19
CA THR A 40 12.26 -1.27 1.15
C THR A 40 11.74 0.07 0.63
N PHE A 41 12.34 0.63 -0.43
CA PHE A 41 11.98 1.93 -1.00
C PHE A 41 12.14 3.12 -0.05
N GLU A 42 12.87 2.92 1.06
CA GLU A 42 13.29 4.00 1.96
C GLU A 42 14.51 4.75 1.39
N SER A 43 15.25 4.13 0.46
CA SER A 43 16.42 4.72 -0.19
C SER A 43 16.13 5.15 -1.62
N THR A 44 16.76 6.23 -2.09
CA THR A 44 16.66 6.68 -3.49
C THR A 44 17.19 5.65 -4.48
N ARG A 45 18.14 4.80 -4.05
CA ARG A 45 18.71 3.73 -4.87
C ARG A 45 17.68 2.67 -5.23
N ASP A 46 16.79 2.32 -4.31
CA ASP A 46 15.73 1.33 -4.58
C ASP A 46 14.77 1.85 -5.66
N TRP A 47 14.40 3.13 -5.56
CA TRP A 47 13.58 3.79 -6.57
C TRP A 47 14.26 3.88 -7.95
N GLN A 48 15.55 4.21 -7.98
CA GLN A 48 16.32 4.20 -9.24
C GLN A 48 16.37 2.81 -9.86
N SER A 49 16.61 1.78 -9.05
CA SER A 49 16.65 0.39 -9.50
C SER A 49 15.29 -0.06 -10.04
N GLU A 50 14.19 0.39 -9.43
CA GLU A 50 12.83 0.11 -9.93
C GLU A 50 12.53 0.84 -11.25
N LEU A 51 12.92 2.11 -11.39
CA LEU A 51 12.78 2.85 -12.65
C LEU A 51 13.56 2.20 -13.79
N GLU A 52 14.77 1.71 -13.51
CA GLU A 52 15.60 0.97 -14.46
C GLU A 52 14.96 -0.37 -14.83
N ARG A 53 14.50 -1.15 -13.84
CA ARG A 53 13.83 -2.44 -14.05
C ARG A 53 12.60 -2.30 -14.95
N THR A 54 11.77 -1.28 -14.72
CA THR A 54 10.57 -1.05 -15.53
C THR A 54 10.83 -0.22 -16.78
N SER A 55 12.08 0.15 -17.09
CA SER A 55 12.44 1.00 -18.24
C SER A 55 11.67 2.34 -18.30
N ALA A 56 11.36 2.93 -17.16
CA ALA A 56 10.57 4.15 -17.01
C ALA A 56 11.40 5.43 -17.30
N GLN A 57 11.99 5.50 -18.49
CA GLN A 57 12.97 6.55 -18.85
C GLN A 57 12.40 7.98 -18.85
N GLY A 58 11.09 8.11 -19.04
CA GLY A 58 10.40 9.40 -19.00
C GLY A 58 10.18 9.96 -17.59
N TRP A 59 10.56 9.21 -16.55
CA TRP A 59 10.32 9.53 -15.16
C TRP A 59 11.63 9.80 -14.41
N ARG A 60 11.53 10.55 -13.31
CA ARG A 60 12.65 10.86 -12.42
C ARG A 60 12.19 10.94 -10.97
N LEU A 61 13.14 10.77 -10.06
CA LEU A 61 12.95 11.08 -8.65
C LEU A 61 12.92 12.59 -8.44
N SER A 62 11.99 13.03 -7.61
CA SER A 62 11.96 14.36 -7.01
C SER A 62 12.10 14.24 -5.49
N LEU A 63 12.90 15.16 -4.93
CA LEU A 63 13.11 15.30 -3.49
C LEU A 63 12.28 16.45 -2.92
N ALA A 64 11.23 16.91 -3.64
CA ALA A 64 10.35 17.99 -3.20
C ALA A 64 9.76 17.73 -1.80
N ASN A 65 9.52 16.47 -1.44
CA ASN A 65 8.96 16.07 -0.15
C ASN A 65 9.99 15.47 0.83
N GLN A 66 11.30 15.70 0.64
CA GLN A 66 12.35 15.02 1.43
C GLN A 66 12.19 15.20 2.95
N ARG A 67 11.61 16.32 3.39
CA ARG A 67 11.38 16.65 4.81
C ARG A 67 9.93 16.44 5.25
N PHE A 68 9.09 15.84 4.40
CA PHE A 68 7.65 15.68 4.62
C PHE A 68 6.88 16.99 4.82
N GLU A 69 7.45 18.11 4.35
CA GLU A 69 6.85 19.46 4.48
C GLU A 69 5.69 19.65 3.50
N MET A 70 5.75 19.02 2.33
CA MET A 70 4.73 19.15 1.28
C MET A 70 3.57 18.19 1.50
N SER A 71 3.87 16.96 1.95
CA SER A 71 2.88 15.96 2.34
C SER A 71 3.43 15.08 3.47
N PRO A 72 2.83 15.10 4.67
CA PRO A 72 3.28 14.28 5.80
C PRO A 72 2.93 12.80 5.67
N SER A 73 2.05 12.43 4.73
CA SER A 73 1.61 11.06 4.47
C SER A 73 2.30 10.39 3.29
N LEU A 74 2.95 11.16 2.42
CA LEU A 74 3.77 10.63 1.33
C LEU A 74 5.18 10.28 1.78
N ALA A 75 5.84 9.49 0.93
CA ALA A 75 7.26 9.21 1.04
C ALA A 75 8.12 10.48 0.88
N GLN A 76 9.37 10.40 1.35
CA GLN A 76 10.35 11.47 1.14
C GLN A 76 10.59 11.78 -0.35
N CYS A 77 10.58 10.73 -1.15
CA CYS A 77 10.82 10.79 -2.60
C CYS A 77 9.52 10.48 -3.33
N VAL A 78 9.25 11.23 -4.39
CA VAL A 78 8.15 10.95 -5.32
C VAL A 78 8.71 10.82 -6.73
N VAL A 79 8.10 9.97 -7.54
CA VAL A 79 8.48 9.80 -8.94
C VAL A 79 7.54 10.61 -9.81
N VAL A 80 8.11 11.49 -10.62
CA VAL A 80 7.41 12.51 -11.41
C VAL A 80 7.96 12.53 -12.84
N PRO A 81 7.25 13.15 -13.81
CA PRO A 81 7.76 13.27 -15.17
C PRO A 81 9.11 13.99 -15.20
N ARG A 82 10.01 13.57 -16.08
CA ARG A 82 11.34 14.19 -16.18
C ARG A 82 11.33 15.70 -16.49
N PRO A 83 10.43 16.23 -17.37
CA PRO A 83 10.47 17.64 -17.77
C PRO A 83 10.03 18.66 -16.71
N ILE A 84 9.24 18.25 -15.70
CA ILE A 84 8.65 19.18 -14.74
C ILE A 84 9.69 19.68 -13.72
N SER A 85 9.64 20.96 -13.35
CA SER A 85 10.60 21.57 -12.41
C SER A 85 10.26 21.26 -10.94
N GLU A 86 11.26 21.33 -10.04
CA GLU A 86 11.02 21.18 -8.58
C GLU A 86 10.07 22.25 -8.03
N THR A 87 10.07 23.45 -8.61
CA THR A 87 9.17 24.53 -8.21
C THR A 87 7.73 24.19 -8.57
N ASP A 88 7.48 23.74 -9.80
CA ASP A 88 6.14 23.36 -10.28
C ASP A 88 5.60 22.15 -9.51
N ILE A 89 6.46 21.20 -9.15
CA ILE A 89 6.09 20.07 -8.30
C ILE A 89 5.64 20.58 -6.94
N LYS A 90 6.41 21.47 -6.30
CA LYS A 90 6.08 22.02 -4.98
C LYS A 90 4.77 22.80 -4.97
N THR A 91 4.47 23.57 -6.03
CA THR A 91 3.17 24.26 -6.13
C THR A 91 2.03 23.26 -6.33
N ALA A 92 2.25 22.18 -7.08
CA ALA A 92 1.24 21.15 -7.33
C ALA A 92 0.67 20.55 -6.03
N PHE A 93 1.49 20.31 -5.00
CA PHE A 93 1.05 19.74 -3.71
C PHE A 93 -0.15 20.47 -3.09
N ALA A 94 -0.21 21.80 -3.22
CA ALA A 94 -1.29 22.60 -2.62
C ALA A 94 -2.67 22.31 -3.22
N HIS A 95 -2.74 21.70 -4.40
CA HIS A 95 -4.00 21.45 -5.11
C HIS A 95 -4.65 20.10 -4.78
N PHE A 96 -3.94 19.18 -4.12
CA PHE A 96 -4.39 17.81 -3.85
C PHE A 96 -4.59 17.56 -2.35
N THR A 97 -5.63 16.79 -2.00
CA THR A 97 -5.88 16.38 -0.61
C THR A 97 -4.64 15.76 0.03
N ASP A 98 -4.26 16.26 1.22
CA ASP A 98 -3.06 15.83 1.96
C ASP A 98 -1.75 15.92 1.13
N GLY A 99 -1.73 16.75 0.09
CA GLY A 99 -0.58 16.94 -0.80
C GLY A 99 -0.27 15.73 -1.68
N ARG A 100 -1.21 14.81 -1.91
CA ARG A 100 -0.91 13.57 -2.64
C ARG A 100 -1.06 13.72 -4.14
N ILE A 101 -0.06 14.39 -4.72
CA ILE A 101 0.03 14.69 -6.16
C ILE A 101 0.05 13.41 -7.04
N PRO A 102 -0.29 13.54 -8.33
CA PRO A 102 -0.05 12.51 -9.33
C PRO A 102 1.42 12.11 -9.33
N ARG A 103 1.65 10.83 -9.06
CA ARG A 103 2.98 10.25 -8.98
C ARG A 103 2.99 8.85 -9.58
N TRP A 104 4.08 8.53 -10.24
CA TRP A 104 4.27 7.25 -10.89
C TRP A 104 4.41 6.11 -9.89
N GLN A 105 3.83 4.96 -10.23
CA GLN A 105 3.96 3.70 -9.50
C GLN A 105 4.62 2.61 -10.33
N TRP A 106 4.28 2.54 -11.62
CA TRP A 106 4.72 1.44 -12.49
C TRP A 106 4.64 1.80 -13.97
N HIS A 107 5.54 1.23 -14.77
CA HIS A 107 5.56 1.37 -16.23
C HIS A 107 5.35 -0.01 -16.88
N HIS A 108 4.33 -0.11 -17.71
CA HIS A 108 4.04 -1.30 -18.49
C HIS A 108 5.05 -1.43 -19.64
N PRO A 109 5.62 -2.62 -19.94
CA PRO A 109 6.58 -2.81 -21.04
C PRO A 109 6.10 -2.38 -22.44
N ARG A 110 4.77 -2.28 -22.63
CA ARG A 110 4.11 -1.77 -23.86
C ARG A 110 3.89 -0.25 -23.86
N GLY A 111 4.36 0.46 -22.83
CA GLY A 111 4.35 1.92 -22.76
C GLY A 111 3.16 2.55 -22.02
N GLY A 112 2.36 1.80 -21.26
CA GLY A 112 1.34 2.41 -20.39
C GLY A 112 1.91 2.76 -19.01
N ASP A 113 1.54 3.90 -18.43
CA ASP A 113 2.00 4.31 -17.09
C ASP A 113 0.87 4.20 -16.06
N LEU A 114 1.20 3.67 -14.88
CA LEU A 114 0.30 3.65 -13.73
C LEU A 114 0.70 4.74 -12.74
N LEU A 115 -0.24 5.63 -12.45
CA LEU A 115 -0.09 6.72 -11.49
C LEU A 115 -1.13 6.61 -10.37
N ARG A 116 -0.83 7.27 -9.27
CA ARG A 116 -1.74 7.47 -8.13
C ARG A 116 -1.81 8.93 -7.74
N MET A 117 -2.99 9.41 -7.38
CA MET A 117 -3.21 10.74 -6.80
C MET A 117 -4.40 10.74 -5.87
N SER A 118 -4.45 11.68 -4.93
CA SER A 118 -5.69 11.97 -4.21
C SER A 118 -6.65 12.80 -5.07
N GLN A 119 -7.84 13.06 -4.54
CA GLN A 119 -8.73 14.06 -5.12
C GLN A 119 -8.15 15.47 -5.02
N PHE A 120 -8.64 16.35 -5.90
CA PHE A 120 -8.37 17.79 -5.81
C PHE A 120 -9.03 18.38 -4.57
N GLN A 121 -8.36 19.31 -3.91
CA GLN A 121 -8.95 20.03 -2.78
C GLN A 121 -10.13 20.87 -3.28
N SER A 122 -11.26 20.85 -2.57
CA SER A 122 -12.48 21.53 -3.02
C SER A 122 -12.33 23.06 -3.15
N HIS A 123 -11.35 23.66 -2.46
CA HIS A 123 -11.06 25.09 -2.50
C HIS A 123 -9.91 25.45 -3.46
N SER A 124 -9.35 24.44 -4.14
CA SER A 124 -8.31 24.64 -5.16
C SER A 124 -8.92 25.30 -6.39
N CYS A 125 -8.36 26.44 -6.79
CA CYS A 125 -8.71 27.12 -8.04
C CYS A 125 -7.41 27.47 -8.77
N PRO A 126 -6.79 26.51 -9.50
CA PRO A 126 -5.58 26.76 -10.23
C PRO A 126 -5.85 27.76 -11.36
N ASP A 127 -4.96 28.73 -11.52
CA ASP A 127 -4.97 29.60 -12.71
C ASP A 127 -4.58 28.81 -13.97
N ARG A 128 -4.63 29.46 -15.12
CA ARG A 128 -4.35 28.81 -16.42
C ARG A 128 -2.93 28.23 -16.50
N GLU A 129 -1.96 28.88 -15.86
CA GLU A 129 -0.57 28.40 -15.87
C GLU A 129 -0.46 27.16 -14.99
N ALA A 130 -1.01 27.20 -13.78
CA ALA A 130 -1.07 26.07 -12.86
C ALA A 130 -1.80 24.86 -13.48
N VAL A 131 -2.92 25.07 -14.19
CA VAL A 131 -3.62 24.00 -14.91
C VAL A 131 -2.69 23.32 -15.92
N SER A 132 -1.97 24.10 -16.74
CA SER A 132 -1.03 23.53 -17.71
C SER A 132 0.06 22.70 -17.03
N LYS A 133 0.57 23.13 -15.87
CA LYS A 133 1.59 22.37 -15.12
C LYS A 133 1.03 21.10 -14.48
N LEU A 134 -0.21 21.14 -14.01
CA LEU A 134 -0.91 19.97 -13.50
C LEU A 134 -1.17 18.95 -14.61
N GLU A 135 -1.53 19.41 -15.80
CA GLU A 135 -1.63 18.55 -16.98
C GLU A 135 -0.28 17.91 -17.31
N ASP A 136 0.81 18.69 -17.38
CA ASP A 136 2.15 18.13 -17.61
C ASP A 136 2.52 17.04 -16.58
N LEU A 137 2.14 17.22 -15.31
CA LEU A 137 2.34 16.25 -14.24
C LEU A 137 1.53 14.96 -14.43
N MET A 138 0.28 15.08 -14.90
CA MET A 138 -0.66 13.96 -15.08
C MET A 138 -0.41 13.17 -16.36
N TYR A 139 -0.19 13.86 -17.47
CA TYR A 139 0.09 13.24 -18.77
C TYR A 139 1.50 12.66 -18.82
N GLY A 140 2.45 13.26 -18.11
CA GLY A 140 3.85 12.87 -18.14
C GLY A 140 4.41 12.89 -19.56
N ASN A 141 4.66 11.72 -20.13
CA ASN A 141 5.18 11.59 -21.50
C ASN A 141 4.13 11.06 -22.50
N HIS A 142 2.87 10.95 -22.07
CA HIS A 142 1.79 10.35 -22.84
C HIS A 142 0.78 11.39 -23.31
N GLN A 143 0.15 11.13 -24.46
CA GLN A 143 -0.88 12.02 -25.01
C GLN A 143 -2.29 11.72 -24.52
N LYS A 144 -2.50 10.55 -23.90
CA LYS A 144 -3.80 10.08 -23.46
C LYS A 144 -3.69 9.50 -22.07
N LEU A 145 -4.60 9.92 -21.20
CA LEU A 145 -4.74 9.39 -19.86
C LEU A 145 -6.20 9.04 -19.58
N VAL A 146 -6.41 8.16 -18.61
CA VAL A 146 -7.70 7.87 -18.01
C VAL A 146 -7.56 8.05 -16.51
N ILE A 147 -8.44 8.87 -15.92
CA ILE A 147 -8.58 8.96 -14.47
C ILE A 147 -9.64 7.95 -14.05
N ALA A 148 -9.26 6.99 -13.24
CA ALA A 148 -10.16 6.03 -12.64
C ALA A 148 -10.43 6.45 -11.20
N ASP A 149 -11.57 7.12 -10.97
CA ASP A 149 -12.06 7.36 -9.61
C ASP A 149 -12.49 6.01 -9.02
N LEU A 150 -11.94 5.70 -7.86
CA LEU A 150 -12.21 4.47 -7.12
C LEU A 150 -13.34 4.65 -6.11
N THR A 151 -13.64 5.89 -5.73
CA THR A 151 -14.60 6.23 -4.66
C THR A 151 -16.03 5.84 -5.03
N ASP A 152 -16.39 5.98 -6.32
CA ASP A 152 -17.74 5.69 -6.82
C ASP A 152 -17.92 4.22 -7.22
N ASP A 153 -16.82 3.52 -7.53
CA ASP A 153 -16.84 2.18 -8.13
C ASP A 153 -16.58 1.05 -7.13
N LEU A 154 -16.01 1.35 -5.98
CA LEU A 154 -15.55 0.38 -4.99
C LEU A 154 -16.09 0.70 -3.59
N PRO A 155 -16.23 -0.31 -2.72
CA PRO A 155 -16.77 -0.12 -1.37
C PRO A 155 -15.84 0.75 -0.52
N ASN A 156 -16.43 1.65 0.26
CA ASN A 156 -15.65 2.49 1.18
C ASN A 156 -15.14 1.67 2.39
N PRO A 157 -14.13 2.16 3.15
CA PRO A 157 -13.56 1.44 4.28
C PRO A 157 -14.58 0.95 5.33
N THR A 158 -15.61 1.74 5.60
CA THR A 158 -16.67 1.39 6.56
C THR A 158 -17.51 0.21 6.07
N GLU A 159 -17.84 0.18 4.78
CA GLU A 159 -18.56 -0.94 4.17
C GLU A 159 -17.73 -2.22 4.21
N ILE A 160 -16.43 -2.12 3.92
CA ILE A 160 -15.49 -3.24 3.97
C ILE A 160 -15.40 -3.80 5.40
N GLN A 161 -15.28 -2.95 6.42
CA GLN A 161 -15.27 -3.36 7.83
C GLN A 161 -16.56 -4.10 8.20
N ALA A 162 -17.72 -3.56 7.81
CA ALA A 162 -19.00 -4.19 8.10
C ALA A 162 -19.14 -5.55 7.40
N ALA A 163 -18.67 -5.69 6.16
CA ALA A 163 -18.67 -6.96 5.43
C ALA A 163 -17.78 -8.00 6.11
N TYR A 164 -16.58 -7.60 6.54
CA TYR A 164 -15.67 -8.48 7.27
C TYR A 164 -16.22 -8.94 8.62
N VAL A 165 -16.83 -8.04 9.40
CA VAL A 165 -17.46 -8.43 10.67
C VAL A 165 -18.56 -9.47 10.44
N ARG A 166 -19.41 -9.28 9.41
CA ARG A 166 -20.44 -10.28 9.05
C ARG A 166 -19.82 -11.62 8.64
N LEU A 167 -18.77 -11.60 7.81
CA LEU A 167 -18.08 -12.81 7.37
C LEU A 167 -17.43 -13.54 8.55
N ARG A 168 -16.72 -12.81 9.42
CA ARG A 168 -16.09 -13.38 10.61
C ARG A 168 -17.12 -14.03 11.54
N SER A 169 -18.25 -13.37 11.79
CA SER A 169 -19.33 -13.95 12.59
C SER A 169 -19.92 -15.21 11.97
N LEU A 170 -20.00 -15.29 10.64
CA LEU A 170 -20.43 -16.50 9.93
C LEU A 170 -19.42 -17.65 10.10
N CYS A 171 -18.12 -17.37 10.05
CA CYS A 171 -17.06 -18.39 10.15
C CYS A 171 -16.80 -18.89 11.58
N VAL A 172 -17.23 -18.16 12.61
CA VAL A 172 -17.04 -18.56 14.02
C VAL A 172 -18.30 -19.30 14.50
N ALA A 173 -18.30 -20.62 14.41
CA ALA A 173 -19.39 -21.45 14.94
C ALA A 173 -19.25 -21.62 16.46
N GLU A 174 -20.24 -21.16 17.22
CA GLU A 174 -20.23 -21.25 18.69
C GLU A 174 -20.61 -22.66 19.22
N SER A 175 -21.26 -23.52 18.42
CA SER A 175 -21.65 -24.87 18.85
C SER A 175 -21.89 -25.86 17.70
N PRO A 176 -21.83 -27.19 17.96
CA PRO A 176 -22.15 -28.21 16.95
C PRO A 176 -23.60 -28.22 16.47
N ALA A 177 -24.55 -27.72 17.26
CA ALA A 177 -25.97 -27.66 16.90
C ALA A 177 -26.26 -26.51 15.94
N THR A 178 -25.58 -25.37 16.12
CA THR A 178 -25.68 -24.21 15.22
C THR A 178 -25.00 -24.46 13.87
N LEU A 179 -24.05 -25.41 13.78
CA LEU A 179 -23.44 -25.81 12.51
C LEU A 179 -24.45 -26.43 11.52
N LYS A 180 -25.30 -27.35 11.97
CA LYS A 180 -26.26 -28.03 11.07
C LYS A 180 -27.32 -27.10 10.49
N GLU A 181 -27.80 -26.12 11.26
CA GLU A 181 -28.73 -25.10 10.74
C GLU A 181 -28.03 -24.04 9.88
N SER A 182 -26.74 -23.80 10.13
CA SER A 182 -25.90 -22.91 9.34
C SER A 182 -25.62 -23.47 7.95
N ASP A 183 -25.43 -24.78 7.80
CA ASP A 183 -25.11 -25.43 6.53
C ASP A 183 -26.19 -25.20 5.45
N ASP A 184 -27.47 -25.36 5.79
CA ASP A 184 -28.59 -25.20 4.82
C ASP A 184 -28.75 -23.76 4.30
N LYS A 185 -28.29 -22.78 5.08
CA LYS A 185 -28.36 -21.34 4.74
C LYS A 185 -26.98 -20.74 4.50
N TRP A 186 -25.93 -21.56 4.39
CA TRP A 186 -24.55 -21.07 4.38
C TRP A 186 -24.31 -20.12 3.21
N LEU A 187 -24.65 -20.54 1.99
CA LEU A 187 -24.40 -19.75 0.78
C LEU A 187 -25.20 -18.44 0.74
N SER A 188 -26.46 -18.47 1.16
CA SER A 188 -27.28 -17.25 1.25
C SER A 188 -26.79 -16.32 2.34
N THR A 189 -26.37 -16.84 3.50
CA THR A 189 -25.76 -16.03 4.57
C THR A 189 -24.43 -15.44 4.12
N LEU A 190 -23.60 -16.22 3.43
CA LEU A 190 -22.34 -15.77 2.84
C LEU A 190 -22.55 -14.62 1.85
N GLU A 191 -23.54 -14.72 0.96
CA GLU A 191 -23.89 -13.66 0.02
C GLU A 191 -24.25 -12.35 0.74
N THR A 192 -25.02 -12.42 1.83
CA THR A 192 -25.38 -11.24 2.63
C THR A 192 -24.21 -10.58 3.38
N THR A 193 -23.06 -11.27 3.52
CA THR A 193 -21.84 -10.63 4.03
C THR A 193 -21.33 -9.55 3.08
N ARG A 194 -21.53 -9.72 1.76
CA ARG A 194 -20.97 -8.92 0.66
C ARG A 194 -19.45 -8.99 0.50
N TRP A 195 -18.74 -9.79 1.28
CA TRP A 195 -17.28 -9.85 1.19
C TRP A 195 -16.79 -10.32 -0.19
N LEU A 196 -17.34 -11.42 -0.70
CA LEU A 196 -17.01 -11.94 -2.04
C LEU A 196 -17.47 -10.99 -3.16
N GLU A 197 -18.52 -10.20 -2.94
CA GLU A 197 -18.93 -9.14 -3.86
C GLU A 197 -17.81 -8.09 -3.98
N PHE A 198 -17.22 -7.68 -2.85
CA PHE A 198 -16.15 -6.69 -2.81
C PHE A 198 -14.85 -7.22 -3.44
N VAL A 199 -14.47 -8.47 -3.14
CA VAL A 199 -13.35 -9.15 -3.83
C VAL A 199 -13.56 -9.12 -5.35
N ARG A 200 -14.76 -9.51 -5.82
CA ARG A 200 -15.12 -9.47 -7.23
C ARG A 200 -15.04 -8.06 -7.82
N LEU A 201 -15.54 -7.04 -7.13
CA LEU A 201 -15.51 -5.65 -7.61
C LEU A 201 -14.07 -5.16 -7.79
N CYS A 202 -13.19 -5.41 -6.82
CA CYS A 202 -11.77 -5.08 -6.89
C CYS A 202 -11.08 -5.77 -8.07
N LEU A 203 -11.25 -7.09 -8.20
CA LEU A 203 -10.67 -7.86 -9.31
C LEU A 203 -11.22 -7.42 -10.67
N ARG A 204 -12.53 -7.13 -10.77
CA ARG A 204 -13.14 -6.63 -12.02
C ARG A 204 -12.57 -5.27 -12.41
N LYS A 205 -12.46 -4.34 -11.46
CA LYS A 205 -11.89 -3.00 -11.70
C LYS A 205 -10.43 -3.11 -12.14
N ALA A 206 -9.62 -3.90 -11.43
CA ALA A 206 -8.22 -4.16 -11.80
C ALA A 206 -8.12 -4.81 -13.19
N GLY A 207 -8.97 -5.78 -13.53
CA GLY A 207 -8.99 -6.41 -14.84
C GLY A 207 -9.35 -5.46 -16.00
N VAL A 208 -10.28 -4.53 -15.78
CA VAL A 208 -10.59 -3.50 -16.80
C VAL A 208 -9.41 -2.55 -16.98
N LEU A 209 -8.83 -2.06 -15.89
CA LEU A 209 -7.69 -1.13 -15.95
C LEU A 209 -6.41 -1.78 -16.49
N SER A 210 -6.22 -3.09 -16.26
CA SER A 210 -5.09 -3.83 -16.79
C SER A 210 -5.16 -3.94 -18.32
N ALA A 211 -6.35 -4.11 -18.89
CA ALA A 211 -6.56 -4.05 -20.33
C ALA A 211 -6.25 -2.67 -20.92
N LEU A 212 -6.55 -1.58 -20.21
CA LEU A 212 -6.19 -0.21 -20.63
C LEU A 212 -4.67 0.01 -20.67
N LEU A 213 -3.97 -0.43 -19.63
CA LEU A 213 -2.50 -0.36 -19.56
C LEU A 213 -1.83 -1.23 -20.62
N ALA A 214 -2.27 -2.49 -20.77
CA ALA A 214 -1.61 -3.47 -21.61
C ALA A 214 -1.91 -3.31 -23.10
N ASN A 215 -3.17 -3.02 -23.48
CA ASN A 215 -3.59 -3.05 -24.89
C ASN A 215 -3.61 -1.68 -25.56
N HIS A 216 -3.83 -0.61 -24.78
CA HIS A 216 -4.01 0.73 -25.32
C HIS A 216 -2.82 1.67 -25.04
N SER A 217 -1.82 1.20 -24.27
CA SER A 217 -0.63 1.99 -23.89
C SER A 217 -1.00 3.36 -23.31
N LEU A 218 -2.04 3.39 -22.48
CA LEU A 218 -2.57 4.60 -21.85
C LEU A 218 -1.95 4.80 -20.48
N THR A 219 -1.85 6.07 -20.08
CA THR A 219 -1.61 6.41 -18.67
C THR A 219 -2.92 6.21 -17.89
N VAL A 220 -2.90 5.37 -16.85
CA VAL A 220 -4.02 5.19 -15.92
C VAL A 220 -3.66 5.85 -14.61
N ILE A 221 -4.47 6.83 -14.20
CA ILE A 221 -4.33 7.50 -12.90
C ILE A 221 -5.42 6.98 -11.98
N LEU A 222 -5.04 6.31 -10.89
CA LEU A 222 -5.96 5.95 -9.83
C LEU A 222 -6.20 7.17 -8.94
N GLN A 223 -7.48 7.51 -8.75
CA GLN A 223 -7.90 8.60 -7.88
C GLN A 223 -8.81 8.08 -6.77
N GLU A 224 -8.54 8.53 -5.55
CA GLU A 224 -9.33 8.26 -4.34
C GLU A 224 -9.28 9.53 -3.47
N SER A 225 -10.23 9.72 -2.58
CA SER A 225 -10.27 10.90 -1.69
C SER A 225 -8.93 11.19 -1.01
N ASP A 226 -8.37 10.19 -0.32
CA ASP A 226 -7.10 10.27 0.41
C ASP A 226 -5.95 9.52 -0.29
N ASP A 227 -6.19 8.68 -1.31
CA ASP A 227 -5.15 7.84 -1.97
C ASP A 227 -4.26 7.03 -1.00
N ARG A 228 -4.88 6.44 0.00
CA ARG A 228 -4.17 5.68 1.05
C ARG A 228 -4.75 4.30 1.29
N ASP A 229 -5.85 3.95 0.65
CA ASP A 229 -6.57 2.71 0.91
C ASP A 229 -6.80 1.94 -0.40
N LEU A 230 -7.89 2.21 -1.12
CA LEU A 230 -8.28 1.48 -2.33
C LEU A 230 -7.28 1.67 -3.47
N SER A 231 -6.63 2.84 -3.54
CA SER A 231 -5.58 3.10 -4.53
C SER A 231 -4.37 2.18 -4.34
N CYS A 232 -4.00 1.87 -3.09
CA CYS A 232 -2.95 0.88 -2.79
C CYS A 232 -3.35 -0.50 -3.31
N LEU A 233 -4.59 -0.91 -3.01
CA LEU A 233 -5.14 -2.21 -3.40
C LEU A 233 -5.17 -2.37 -4.92
N ILE A 234 -5.77 -1.44 -5.64
CA ILE A 234 -5.91 -1.55 -7.10
C ILE A 234 -4.56 -1.40 -7.80
N SER A 235 -3.69 -0.49 -7.35
CA SER A 235 -2.33 -0.35 -7.89
C SER A 235 -1.52 -1.64 -7.74
N SER A 236 -1.63 -2.28 -6.58
CA SER A 236 -0.94 -3.56 -6.30
C SER A 236 -1.49 -4.69 -7.16
N LEU A 237 -2.82 -4.81 -7.28
CA LEU A 237 -3.43 -5.83 -8.13
C LEU A 237 -3.04 -5.68 -9.61
N LEU A 238 -2.99 -4.45 -10.13
CA LEU A 238 -2.54 -4.20 -11.49
C LEU A 238 -1.10 -4.69 -11.71
N GLN A 239 -0.20 -4.41 -10.77
CA GLN A 239 1.18 -4.86 -10.84
C GLN A 239 1.30 -6.39 -10.69
N VAL A 240 0.54 -7.04 -9.80
CA VAL A 240 0.49 -8.51 -9.70
C VAL A 240 -0.06 -9.14 -10.99
N MET A 241 -1.05 -8.52 -11.64
CA MET A 241 -1.65 -9.03 -12.88
C MET A 241 -0.74 -8.84 -14.10
N LEU A 242 0.13 -7.83 -14.13
CA LEU A 242 0.88 -7.44 -15.33
C LEU A 242 2.40 -7.62 -15.24
N ASP A 243 2.97 -7.68 -14.04
CA ASP A 243 4.41 -7.75 -13.79
C ASP A 243 4.81 -9.10 -13.15
N PRO A 244 5.47 -10.00 -13.88
CA PRO A 244 5.93 -11.28 -13.32
C PRO A 244 6.84 -11.14 -12.10
N GLU A 245 7.61 -10.05 -12.00
CA GLU A 245 8.47 -9.79 -10.83
C GLU A 245 7.62 -9.73 -9.56
N CYS A 246 6.42 -9.14 -9.63
CA CYS A 246 5.51 -9.00 -8.49
C CYS A 246 4.89 -10.34 -8.02
N ARG A 247 5.13 -11.45 -8.75
CA ARG A 247 4.69 -12.80 -8.36
C ARG A 247 5.82 -13.65 -7.76
N THR A 248 7.05 -13.13 -7.78
CA THR A 248 8.15 -13.67 -6.99
C THR A 248 7.97 -13.26 -5.52
N LEU A 249 8.53 -14.02 -4.59
CA LEU A 249 8.49 -13.70 -3.17
C LEU A 249 9.20 -12.35 -2.90
N ALA A 250 10.32 -12.07 -3.58
CA ALA A 250 11.08 -10.83 -3.40
C ALA A 250 10.34 -9.62 -3.97
N GLY A 251 9.77 -9.78 -5.16
CA GLY A 251 9.02 -8.72 -5.83
C GLY A 251 7.68 -8.43 -5.18
N PHE A 252 6.98 -9.45 -4.65
CA PHE A 252 5.74 -9.22 -3.90
C PHE A 252 6.01 -8.49 -2.57
N GLN A 253 7.08 -8.84 -1.86
CA GLN A 253 7.51 -8.08 -0.69
C GLN A 253 7.88 -6.63 -1.05
N ALA A 254 8.63 -6.43 -2.15
CA ALA A 254 8.98 -5.11 -2.64
C ALA A 254 7.73 -4.30 -3.05
N LEU A 255 6.72 -4.93 -3.65
CA LEU A 255 5.44 -4.31 -3.99
C LEU A 255 4.71 -3.84 -2.74
N ILE A 256 4.63 -4.66 -1.68
CA ILE A 256 4.03 -4.28 -0.40
C ILE A 256 4.78 -3.09 0.21
N GLN A 257 6.11 -3.13 0.21
CA GLN A 257 6.92 -2.02 0.70
C GLN A 257 6.63 -0.74 -0.07
N LYS A 258 6.59 -0.79 -1.40
CA LYS A 258 6.35 0.37 -2.27
C LYS A 258 4.94 0.94 -2.13
N GLU A 259 3.92 0.12 -2.37
CA GLU A 259 2.54 0.59 -2.53
C GLU A 259 1.82 0.86 -1.21
N TRP A 260 2.20 0.12 -0.14
CA TRP A 260 1.49 0.16 1.14
C TRP A 260 2.33 0.83 2.22
N VAL A 261 3.57 0.37 2.42
CA VAL A 261 4.38 0.85 3.56
C VAL A 261 4.90 2.27 3.30
N VAL A 262 5.68 2.44 2.23
CA VAL A 262 6.21 3.74 1.78
C VAL A 262 5.11 4.57 1.12
N GLY A 263 4.15 3.92 0.46
CA GLY A 263 2.93 4.53 -0.05
C GLY A 263 2.05 5.17 1.03
N GLY A 264 2.29 4.87 2.32
CA GLY A 264 1.65 5.52 3.45
C GLY A 264 0.25 5.03 3.74
N HIS A 265 -0.05 3.75 3.51
CA HIS A 265 -1.29 3.15 3.99
C HIS A 265 -1.39 3.29 5.51
N ARG A 266 -2.59 3.59 6.01
CA ARG A 266 -2.85 3.86 7.43
C ARG A 266 -2.91 2.57 8.26
N PHE A 267 -1.84 1.77 8.26
CA PHE A 267 -1.84 0.46 8.92
C PHE A 267 -2.27 0.53 10.38
N THR A 268 -1.78 1.50 11.16
CA THR A 268 -2.15 1.64 12.57
C THR A 268 -3.63 1.93 12.75
N ASP A 269 -4.18 2.85 11.94
CA ASP A 269 -5.59 3.24 12.05
C ASP A 269 -6.51 2.12 11.54
N ARG A 270 -6.12 1.45 10.45
CA ARG A 270 -6.90 0.37 9.80
C ARG A 270 -6.89 -0.93 10.57
N LEU A 271 -5.74 -1.33 11.10
CA LEU A 271 -5.59 -2.55 11.91
C LEU A 271 -6.01 -2.34 13.37
N ASN A 272 -6.03 -1.08 13.83
CA ASN A 272 -6.46 -0.68 15.17
C ASN A 272 -5.88 -1.56 16.30
N PRO A 273 -4.54 -1.74 16.37
CA PRO A 273 -3.94 -2.72 17.28
C PRO A 273 -4.15 -2.39 18.76
N LEU A 274 -4.38 -1.12 19.08
CA LEU A 274 -4.63 -0.64 20.44
C LEU A 274 -6.12 -0.56 20.79
N GLN A 275 -7.01 -0.79 19.82
CA GLN A 275 -8.48 -0.79 20.01
C GLN A 275 -9.05 0.48 20.65
N HIS A 276 -8.38 1.63 20.50
CA HIS A 276 -8.83 2.89 21.11
C HIS A 276 -10.08 3.46 20.44
N SER A 277 -10.25 3.24 19.14
CA SER A 277 -11.39 3.72 18.35
C SER A 277 -11.61 2.80 17.15
N HIS A 278 -12.85 2.39 16.91
CA HIS A 278 -13.23 1.55 15.76
C HIS A 278 -13.64 2.37 14.52
N LYS A 279 -13.56 3.70 14.59
CA LYS A 279 -14.05 4.59 13.51
C LYS A 279 -13.32 4.35 12.18
N ASP A 280 -12.02 4.11 12.24
CA ASP A 280 -11.14 4.02 11.09
C ASP A 280 -10.71 2.58 10.79
N GLU A 281 -11.17 1.60 11.58
CA GLU A 281 -10.81 0.19 11.42
C GLU A 281 -11.41 -0.36 10.12
N SER A 282 -10.57 -1.02 9.30
CA SER A 282 -11.02 -1.65 8.06
C SER A 282 -9.96 -2.64 7.52
N PRO A 283 -10.35 -3.86 7.12
CA PRO A 283 -9.42 -4.92 6.72
C PRO A 283 -9.04 -4.81 5.23
N ILE A 284 -8.60 -3.62 4.81
CA ILE A 284 -8.33 -3.29 3.40
C ILE A 284 -7.12 -4.09 2.89
N PHE A 285 -6.09 -4.25 3.72
CA PHE A 285 -4.95 -5.09 3.39
C PHE A 285 -5.34 -6.56 3.26
N LEU A 286 -6.23 -7.07 4.13
CA LEU A 286 -6.77 -8.43 4.01
C LEU A 286 -7.60 -8.59 2.73
N LEU A 287 -8.43 -7.61 2.36
CA LEU A 287 -9.18 -7.63 1.10
C LEU A 287 -8.24 -7.72 -0.10
N PHE A 288 -7.12 -7.01 -0.08
CA PHE A 288 -6.07 -7.14 -1.08
C PHE A 288 -5.48 -8.56 -1.11
N LEU A 289 -5.12 -9.13 0.04
CA LEU A 289 -4.56 -10.48 0.12
C LEU A 289 -5.55 -11.55 -0.37
N ASP A 290 -6.85 -11.40 -0.07
CA ASP A 290 -7.90 -12.28 -0.60
C ASP A 290 -7.97 -12.16 -2.13
N CYS A 291 -7.96 -10.95 -2.69
CA CYS A 291 -7.90 -10.76 -4.14
C CYS A 291 -6.67 -11.43 -4.76
N VAL A 292 -5.49 -11.36 -4.13
CA VAL A 292 -4.28 -12.06 -4.60
C VAL A 292 -4.45 -13.57 -4.48
N TRP A 293 -5.04 -14.07 -3.40
CA TRP A 293 -5.34 -15.49 -3.23
C TRP A 293 -6.24 -16.01 -4.36
N GLN A 294 -7.27 -15.27 -4.77
CA GLN A 294 -8.10 -15.66 -5.94
C GLN A 294 -7.25 -15.83 -7.22
N LEU A 295 -6.23 -14.99 -7.41
CA LEU A 295 -5.32 -15.10 -8.57
C LEU A 295 -4.38 -16.31 -8.44
N VAL A 296 -3.87 -16.58 -7.24
CA VAL A 296 -3.04 -17.75 -6.95
C VAL A 296 -3.83 -19.04 -7.17
N GLU A 297 -5.08 -19.12 -6.69
CA GLU A 297 -5.94 -20.29 -6.91
C GLU A 297 -6.28 -20.51 -8.38
N THR A 298 -6.40 -19.43 -9.17
CA THR A 298 -6.72 -19.52 -10.59
C THR A 298 -5.56 -20.12 -11.39
N ASP A 299 -4.32 -19.73 -11.10
CA ASP A 299 -3.12 -20.30 -11.72
C ASP A 299 -1.92 -20.31 -10.74
N PRO A 300 -1.79 -21.37 -9.93
CA PRO A 300 -0.73 -21.47 -8.94
C PRO A 300 0.68 -21.46 -9.54
N THR A 301 0.82 -21.81 -10.83
CA THR A 301 2.13 -21.95 -11.49
C THR A 301 2.78 -20.60 -11.83
N LEU A 302 2.00 -19.52 -11.81
CA LEU A 302 2.49 -18.16 -12.07
C LEU A 302 3.09 -17.49 -10.83
N PHE A 303 2.96 -18.10 -9.65
CA PHE A 303 3.37 -17.52 -8.37
C PHE A 303 4.46 -18.37 -7.73
N GLU A 304 5.49 -17.70 -7.20
CA GLU A 304 6.54 -18.36 -6.42
C GLU A 304 6.04 -18.69 -4.99
N PHE A 305 5.09 -17.90 -4.48
CA PHE A 305 4.51 -18.06 -3.16
C PHE A 305 3.14 -18.74 -3.21
N THR A 306 2.72 -19.31 -2.08
CA THR A 306 1.46 -20.05 -1.95
C THR A 306 0.46 -19.31 -1.05
N ASP A 307 -0.74 -19.86 -0.92
CA ASP A 307 -1.75 -19.49 0.07
C ASP A 307 -1.18 -19.38 1.50
N THR A 308 -0.31 -20.33 1.87
CA THR A 308 0.35 -20.38 3.18
C THR A 308 1.17 -19.12 3.44
N TYR A 309 1.85 -18.59 2.42
CA TYR A 309 2.61 -17.35 2.55
C TYR A 309 1.68 -16.15 2.80
N LEU A 310 0.54 -16.08 2.10
CA LEU A 310 -0.44 -15.01 2.27
C LEU A 310 -1.07 -15.04 3.67
N ILE A 311 -1.35 -16.22 4.21
CA ILE A 311 -1.83 -16.40 5.60
C ILE A 311 -0.79 -15.90 6.60
N VAL A 312 0.46 -16.35 6.47
CA VAL A 312 1.55 -15.91 7.38
C VAL A 312 1.78 -14.40 7.29
N LEU A 313 1.64 -13.81 6.10
CA LEU A 313 1.75 -12.36 5.90
C LEU A 313 0.59 -11.61 6.58
N GLN A 314 -0.64 -12.09 6.44
CA GLN A 314 -1.81 -11.54 7.12
C GLN A 314 -1.61 -11.59 8.64
N ASP A 315 -1.23 -12.75 9.18
CA ASP A 315 -0.96 -12.91 10.60
C ASP A 315 0.16 -11.96 11.04
N SER A 316 1.25 -11.86 10.28
CA SER A 316 2.37 -10.95 10.56
C SER A 316 1.98 -9.47 10.54
N SER A 317 0.92 -9.09 9.82
CA SER A 317 0.38 -7.73 9.84
C SER A 317 -0.35 -7.40 11.15
N GLN A 318 -0.99 -8.41 11.76
CA GLN A 318 -1.71 -8.28 13.03
C GLN A 318 -0.79 -8.54 14.24
N LEU A 319 0.22 -9.39 14.05
CA LEU A 319 1.26 -9.65 15.03
C LEU A 319 2.14 -8.40 15.11
N LEU A 320 2.06 -7.70 16.24
CA LEU A 320 2.85 -6.51 16.55
C LEU A 320 4.28 -6.88 16.94
N LEU A 321 4.85 -7.88 16.25
CA LEU A 321 6.19 -8.42 16.42
C LEU A 321 7.18 -7.71 15.49
N PHE A 322 6.74 -7.33 14.29
CA PHE A 322 7.58 -6.69 13.28
C PHE A 322 7.21 -5.22 13.07
N GLY A 323 8.22 -4.41 12.74
CA GLY A 323 8.06 -2.96 12.53
C GLY A 323 7.37 -2.55 11.22
N THR A 324 7.15 -3.48 10.29
CA THR A 324 6.73 -3.20 8.91
C THR A 324 5.37 -2.50 8.86
N PHE A 325 4.38 -2.98 9.62
CA PHE A 325 2.98 -2.55 9.54
C PHE A 325 2.51 -1.70 10.74
N LEU A 326 3.44 -1.02 11.44
CA LEU A 326 3.13 -0.35 12.70
C LEU A 326 2.75 1.13 12.60
N PHE A 327 2.96 1.76 11.46
CA PHE A 327 2.85 3.22 11.30
C PHE A 327 1.96 3.56 10.12
N ASN A 328 1.35 4.75 10.15
CA ASN A 328 0.50 5.22 9.06
C ASN A 328 1.31 5.87 7.93
N SER A 329 2.54 6.35 8.18
CA SER A 329 3.40 6.92 7.15
C SER A 329 4.89 6.73 7.42
N GLN A 330 5.70 6.95 6.38
CA GLN A 330 7.16 6.95 6.50
C GLN A 330 7.63 7.99 7.55
N ARG A 331 7.00 9.18 7.58
CA ARG A 331 7.33 10.24 8.55
C ARG A 331 7.16 9.78 9.99
N GLU A 332 6.05 9.10 10.31
CA GLU A 332 5.79 8.59 11.66
C GLU A 332 6.82 7.54 12.09
N ARG A 333 7.15 6.62 11.17
CA ARG A 333 8.19 5.59 11.36
C ARG A 333 9.54 6.21 11.70
N GLU A 334 9.99 7.18 10.90
CA GLU A 334 11.28 7.85 11.11
C GLU A 334 11.32 8.65 12.40
N ARG A 335 10.24 9.37 12.72
CA ARG A 335 10.14 10.12 13.98
C ARG A 335 10.27 9.18 15.19
N SER A 336 9.61 8.02 15.14
CA SER A 336 9.69 7.00 16.19
C SER A 336 11.12 6.44 16.35
N GLN A 337 11.80 6.14 15.23
CA GLN A 337 13.19 5.68 15.25
C GLN A 337 14.16 6.73 15.84
N GLN A 338 13.98 8.01 15.51
CA GLN A 338 14.80 9.11 16.05
C GLN A 338 14.63 9.29 17.56
N VAL A 339 13.39 9.21 18.06
CA VAL A 339 13.11 9.30 19.50
C VAL A 339 13.81 8.16 20.26
N ARG A 340 13.76 6.92 19.73
CA ARG A 340 14.45 5.76 20.32
C ARG A 340 15.97 5.93 20.33
N ALA A 341 16.55 6.45 19.25
CA ALA A 341 17.99 6.68 19.18
C ALA A 341 18.45 7.68 20.25
N ARG A 342 17.71 8.77 20.45
CA ARG A 342 17.99 9.77 21.50
C ARG A 342 17.82 9.22 22.92
N GLY A 343 16.81 8.37 23.14
CA GLY A 343 16.61 7.69 24.42
C GLY A 343 17.81 6.81 24.81
N ARG A 344 18.27 5.96 23.88
CA ARG A 344 19.44 5.10 24.09
C ARG A 344 20.74 5.88 24.31
N GLN A 345 20.90 7.02 23.66
CA GLN A 345 22.08 7.87 23.88
C GLN A 345 22.10 8.43 25.30
N ARG A 346 20.95 8.91 25.81
CA ARG A 346 20.84 9.41 27.19
C ARG A 346 21.03 8.34 28.25
N GLU A 347 20.68 7.09 27.97
CA GLU A 347 20.92 5.95 28.86
C GLU A 347 22.39 5.51 28.88
N ARG A 348 23.15 5.74 27.79
CA ARG A 348 24.59 5.46 27.71
C ARG A 348 25.47 6.56 28.32
N GLU A 349 24.94 7.79 28.39
CA GLU A 349 25.61 8.96 28.98
C GLU A 349 25.37 9.08 30.50
N LYS A 350 24.51 8.23 31.07
CA LYS A 350 24.30 8.07 32.52
C LYS A 350 25.00 6.81 33.00
#